data_AF-A0A9E2HZV0-F1
#
_entry.id   AF-A0A9E2HZV0-F1
#
_cell.length_a   1.000
_cell.length_b   1.000
_cell.length_c   1.000
_cell.angle_alpha   90.00
_cell.angle_beta   90.00
_cell.angle_gamma   90.00
#
_symmetry.space_group_name_H-M   'P 1'
#
loop_
_entity.id
_entity.type
_entity.pdbx_description
1 polymer ?
#
loop_
_entity_poly.entity_id
_entity_poly.type
_entity_poly.pdbx_seq_one_letter_code
_entity_poly.pdbx_strand_id
1 'polypeptide(L)'
;MTTKDLDKLLKKSNNPDMLSRRDALKLMGISPIAAGVLASTSSSVITKAEASDAKGKIVIVGGGSGGIMALARLHSDLKDPDITIIAPNELHIYQPGQIFEAAGLYTHDDLIKPNSDFIPEDV
;
A
#
# COMPACT_ATOMS: atom_id res chain seq x y z
N MET A 1 27.80 -4.50 11.63
CA MET A 1 27.53 -3.05 11.83
C MET A 1 28.81 -2.44 12.35
N THR A 2 29.34 -1.38 11.73
CA THR A 2 30.61 -0.78 12.19
C THR A 2 30.36 0.11 13.40
N THR A 3 31.38 0.34 14.24
CA THR A 3 31.27 1.21 15.43
C THR A 3 30.85 2.63 15.06
N LYS A 4 31.31 3.15 13.93
CA LYS A 4 30.92 4.45 13.37
C LYS A 4 29.42 4.54 13.02
N ASP A 5 28.82 3.44 12.57
CA ASP A 5 27.38 3.39 12.29
C ASP A 5 26.56 3.45 13.57
N LEU A 6 27.05 2.81 14.64
CA LEU A 6 26.40 2.78 15.94
C LEU A 6 26.41 4.17 16.59
N ASP A 7 27.53 4.88 16.54
CA ASP A 7 27.66 6.24 17.06
C ASP A 7 26.74 7.22 16.32
N LYS A 8 26.59 7.04 15.01
CA LYS A 8 25.67 7.84 14.19
C LYS A 8 24.21 7.56 14.56
N LEU A 9 23.85 6.31 14.84
CA LEU A 9 22.52 5.93 15.31
C LEU A 9 22.23 6.46 16.72
N LEU A 10 23.18 6.40 17.64
CA LEU A 10 23.06 6.96 19.00
C LEU A 10 22.88 8.48 18.97
N LYS A 11 23.65 9.18 18.12
CA LYS A 11 23.49 10.62 17.93
C LYS A 11 22.13 10.99 17.33
N LYS A 12 21.59 10.13 16.46
CA LYS A 12 20.26 10.28 15.86
C LYS A 12 19.14 9.91 16.83
N SER A 13 19.38 8.96 17.74
CA SER A 13 18.43 8.58 18.80
C SER A 13 18.16 9.71 19.79
N ASN A 14 19.13 10.58 20.03
CA ASN A 14 18.97 11.76 20.87
C ASN A 14 18.13 12.87 20.21
N ASN A 15 17.78 12.73 18.92
CA ASN A 15 16.90 13.62 18.17
C ASN A 15 15.81 12.79 17.44
N PRO A 16 14.65 12.52 18.07
CA PRO A 16 13.65 11.59 17.55
C PRO A 16 13.13 11.96 16.15
N ASP A 17 13.06 13.26 15.83
CA ASP A 17 12.65 13.78 14.51
C ASP A 17 13.57 13.35 13.36
N MET A 18 14.80 12.93 13.66
CA MET A 18 15.76 12.48 12.65
C MET A 18 15.72 10.96 12.41
N LEU A 19 15.02 10.16 13.22
CA LEU A 19 15.04 8.71 13.10
C LEU A 19 14.23 8.23 11.89
N SER A 20 14.91 7.57 10.94
CA SER A 20 14.22 6.88 9.84
C SER A 20 13.65 5.55 10.36
N ARG A 21 12.54 5.07 9.78
CA ARG A 21 11.96 3.74 10.09
C ARG A 21 13.01 2.61 10.06
N ARG A 22 13.93 2.67 9.09
CA ARG A 22 15.04 1.72 8.97
C ARG A 22 16.04 1.81 10.14
N ASP A 23 16.30 3.02 10.62
CA ASP A 23 17.24 3.27 11.70
C ASP A 23 16.65 2.87 13.06
N ALA A 24 15.34 3.11 13.25
CA ALA A 24 14.60 2.60 14.41
C ALA A 24 14.59 1.07 14.45
N LEU A 25 14.34 0.40 13.32
CA LEU A 25 14.35 -1.06 13.26
C LEU A 25 15.75 -1.64 13.54
N LYS A 26 16.80 -0.98 13.03
CA LYS A 26 18.17 -1.32 13.40
C LYS A 26 18.39 -1.19 14.90
N LEU A 27 17.95 -0.07 15.50
CA LEU A 27 18.10 0.20 16.94
C LEU A 27 17.34 -0.80 17.83
N MET A 28 16.16 -1.24 17.40
CA MET A 28 15.41 -2.31 18.06
C MET A 28 16.13 -3.66 17.98
N GLY A 29 16.82 -3.95 16.86
CA GLY A 29 17.54 -5.21 16.65
C GLY A 29 18.87 -5.34 17.41
N ILE A 30 19.45 -4.24 17.91
CA ILE A 30 20.75 -4.28 18.62
C ILE A 30 20.61 -4.54 20.13
N SER A 31 19.47 -4.24 20.77
CA SER A 31 19.30 -4.48 22.21
C SER A 31 17.83 -4.53 22.66
N PRO A 32 17.43 -5.49 23.52
CA PRO A 32 16.10 -5.55 24.12
C PRO A 32 15.73 -4.30 24.93
N ILE A 33 16.73 -3.65 25.56
CA ILE A 33 16.51 -2.46 26.38
C ILE A 33 16.17 -1.26 25.51
N ALA A 34 16.88 -1.10 24.38
CA ALA A 34 16.61 -0.04 23.41
C ALA A 34 15.23 -0.22 22.77
N ALA A 35 14.84 -1.47 22.47
CA ALA A 35 13.49 -1.78 22.01
C ALA A 35 12.42 -1.40 23.06
N GLY A 36 12.68 -1.67 24.35
CA GLY A 36 11.78 -1.30 25.45
C GLY A 36 11.63 0.21 25.65
N VAL A 37 12.72 0.98 25.54
CA VAL A 37 12.69 2.46 25.62
C VAL A 37 12.00 3.08 24.40
N LEU A 38 12.24 2.55 23.20
CA LEU A 38 11.51 2.98 22.02
C LEU A 38 10.03 2.60 22.13
N ALA A 39 9.69 1.41 22.61
CA ALA A 39 8.29 1.00 22.79
C ALA A 39 7.55 1.84 23.84
N SER A 40 8.23 2.25 24.92
CA SER A 40 7.64 3.11 25.95
C SER A 40 7.46 4.56 25.48
N THR A 41 8.32 5.08 24.60
CA THR A 41 8.09 6.36 23.90
C THR A 41 7.11 6.25 22.73
N SER A 42 6.87 5.03 22.22
CA SER A 42 5.97 4.75 21.10
C SER A 42 4.53 4.42 21.51
N SER A 43 4.17 4.41 22.79
CA SER A 43 2.80 4.08 23.25
C SER A 43 1.72 5.11 22.84
N SER A 44 2.02 5.99 21.88
CA SER A 44 1.06 6.88 21.21
C SER A 44 1.27 6.97 19.70
N VAL A 45 2.13 6.13 19.10
CA VAL A 45 2.47 6.25 17.67
C VAL A 45 2.43 4.89 16.98
N ILE A 46 1.27 4.23 17.04
CA ILE A 46 0.79 3.60 15.82
C ILE A 46 0.52 4.78 14.89
N THR A 47 1.50 5.19 14.08
CA THR A 47 1.23 6.08 12.96
C THR A 47 0.29 5.30 12.05
N LYS A 48 -1.01 5.40 12.33
CA LYS A 48 -2.05 4.97 11.42
C LYS A 48 -1.73 5.66 10.10
N ALA A 49 -1.62 4.88 9.03
CA ALA A 49 -1.48 5.45 7.72
C ALA A 49 -2.79 6.22 7.46
N GLU A 50 -2.79 7.50 7.76
CA GLU A 50 -3.90 8.39 7.49
C GLU A 50 -3.92 8.68 6.00
N ALA A 51 -5.12 8.64 5.43
CA ALA A 51 -5.33 9.04 4.04
C ALA A 51 -4.89 10.51 3.87
N SER A 52 -4.25 10.80 2.75
CA SER A 52 -3.79 12.14 2.42
C SER A 52 -4.98 13.09 2.24
N ASP A 53 -4.84 14.32 2.75
CA ASP A 53 -5.77 15.43 2.46
C ASP A 53 -5.53 16.06 1.07
N ALA A 54 -4.66 15.48 0.24
CA ALA A 54 -4.43 15.94 -1.13
C ALA A 54 -5.74 15.90 -1.95
N LYS A 55 -5.97 16.95 -2.74
CA LYS A 55 -7.17 17.08 -3.58
C LYS A 55 -6.79 17.15 -5.06
N GLY A 56 -7.58 16.48 -5.90
CA GLY A 56 -7.42 16.51 -7.35
C GLY A 56 -8.47 15.67 -8.04
N LYS A 57 -8.75 16.00 -9.31
CA LYS A 57 -9.59 15.20 -10.20
C LYS A 57 -8.72 14.21 -10.94
N ILE A 58 -9.05 12.94 -10.86
CA ILE A 58 -8.23 11.86 -11.40
C ILE A 58 -9.04 11.10 -12.44
N VAL A 59 -8.50 11.00 -13.66
CA VAL A 59 -9.09 10.16 -14.70
C VAL A 59 -8.18 8.95 -14.93
N ILE A 60 -8.74 7.75 -14.80
CA ILE A 60 -8.05 6.49 -15.07
C ILE A 60 -8.58 5.93 -16.40
N VAL A 61 -7.69 5.72 -17.36
CA VAL A 61 -8.04 5.16 -18.67
C VAL A 61 -7.67 3.68 -18.70
N GLY A 62 -8.68 2.82 -18.74
CA GLY A 62 -8.58 1.37 -18.80
C GLY A 62 -9.11 0.67 -17.55
N GLY A 63 -10.11 -0.19 -17.72
CA GLY A 63 -10.70 -1.05 -16.67
C GLY A 63 -10.02 -2.42 -16.51
N GLY A 64 -8.76 -2.53 -16.92
CA GLY A 64 -7.96 -3.74 -16.72
C GLY A 64 -7.35 -3.79 -15.31
N SER A 65 -6.57 -4.84 -15.01
CA SER A 65 -6.04 -5.05 -13.65
C SER A 65 -5.17 -3.87 -13.18
N GLY A 66 -4.36 -3.29 -14.06
CA GLY A 66 -3.53 -2.11 -13.71
C GLY A 66 -4.36 -0.87 -13.33
N GLY A 67 -5.41 -0.57 -14.10
CA GLY A 67 -6.28 0.57 -13.84
C GLY A 67 -7.08 0.42 -12.54
N ILE A 68 -7.66 -0.76 -12.33
CA ILE A 68 -8.40 -1.09 -11.10
C ILE A 68 -7.46 -1.09 -9.88
N MET A 69 -6.23 -1.60 -10.00
CA MET A 69 -5.24 -1.54 -8.92
C MET A 69 -4.85 -0.11 -8.57
N ALA A 70 -4.64 0.77 -9.57
CA ALA A 70 -4.36 2.17 -9.34
C ALA A 70 -5.55 2.88 -8.68
N LEU A 71 -6.77 2.60 -9.14
CA LEU A 71 -8.01 3.09 -8.55
C LEU A 71 -8.14 2.70 -7.08
N ALA A 72 -8.05 1.40 -6.77
CA ALA A 72 -8.17 0.90 -5.40
C ALA A 72 -7.12 1.53 -4.48
N ARG A 73 -5.90 1.74 -4.99
CA ARG A 73 -4.82 2.36 -4.24
C ARG A 73 -5.05 3.84 -3.97
N LEU A 74 -5.51 4.59 -4.97
CA LEU A 74 -5.78 6.01 -4.82
C LEU A 74 -6.99 6.25 -3.92
N HIS A 75 -8.04 5.42 -4.07
CA HIS A 75 -9.25 5.48 -3.25
C HIS A 75 -8.93 5.20 -1.77
N SER A 76 -8.03 4.26 -1.47
CA SER A 76 -7.60 4.00 -0.08
C SER A 76 -6.70 5.08 0.51
N ASP A 77 -5.89 5.74 -0.32
CA ASP A 77 -4.84 6.65 0.13
C ASP A 77 -5.31 8.12 0.19
N LEU A 78 -6.49 8.46 -0.37
CA LEU A 78 -7.05 9.81 -0.38
C LEU A 78 -8.30 9.89 0.50
N LYS A 79 -8.45 10.99 1.24
CA LYS A 79 -9.58 11.18 2.16
C LYS A 79 -10.90 11.52 1.46
N ASP A 80 -10.80 12.17 0.30
CA ASP A 80 -11.93 12.68 -0.50
C ASP A 80 -11.58 12.54 -2.01
N PRO A 81 -11.54 11.29 -2.53
CA PRO A 81 -11.17 11.02 -3.91
C PRO A 81 -12.25 11.48 -4.90
N ASP A 82 -11.85 12.22 -5.95
CA ASP A 82 -12.67 12.53 -7.14
C ASP A 82 -12.04 11.80 -8.33
N ILE A 83 -12.47 10.56 -8.54
CA ILE A 83 -11.91 9.64 -9.53
C ILE A 83 -12.98 9.34 -10.58
N THR A 84 -12.59 9.26 -11.85
CA THR A 84 -13.42 8.75 -12.93
C THR A 84 -12.63 7.70 -13.68
N ILE A 85 -13.21 6.52 -13.91
CA ILE A 85 -12.61 5.47 -14.73
C ILE A 85 -13.32 5.33 -16.07
N ILE A 86 -12.53 5.23 -17.15
CA ILE A 86 -13.04 5.07 -18.51
C ILE A 86 -12.53 3.74 -19.06
N ALA A 87 -13.43 2.82 -19.36
CA ALA A 87 -13.10 1.54 -19.96
C ALA A 87 -14.06 1.24 -21.13
N PRO A 88 -13.57 0.73 -22.26
CA PRO A 88 -14.44 0.35 -23.38
C PRO A 88 -15.21 -0.96 -23.13
N ASN A 89 -14.78 -1.76 -22.15
CA ASN A 89 -15.34 -3.06 -21.80
C ASN A 89 -16.02 -3.04 -20.43
N GLU A 90 -17.13 -3.76 -20.31
CA GLU A 90 -17.86 -3.93 -19.04
C GLU A 90 -17.34 -5.11 -18.21
N LEU A 91 -16.65 -6.06 -18.84
CA LEU A 91 -16.16 -7.29 -18.22
C LEU A 91 -14.66 -7.23 -17.92
N HIS A 92 -14.29 -7.64 -16.71
CA HIS A 92 -12.94 -7.93 -16.29
C HIS A 92 -12.59 -9.39 -16.57
N ILE A 93 -11.44 -9.61 -17.20
CA ILE A 93 -10.91 -10.95 -17.46
C ILE A 93 -9.65 -11.14 -16.61
N TYR A 94 -9.63 -12.18 -15.78
CA TYR A 94 -8.39 -12.60 -15.11
C TYR A 94 -7.47 -13.31 -16.09
N GLN A 95 -6.75 -12.54 -16.90
CA GLN A 95 -5.89 -13.03 -17.99
C GLN A 95 -4.87 -14.09 -17.56
N PRO A 96 -4.20 -13.99 -16.40
CA PRO A 96 -3.26 -15.04 -15.97
C PRO A 96 -3.93 -16.40 -15.75
N GLY A 97 -5.23 -16.44 -15.48
CA GLY A 97 -5.99 -17.67 -15.26
C GLY A 97 -6.37 -18.42 -16.54
N GLN A 98 -6.28 -17.80 -17.71
CA GLN A 98 -6.65 -18.42 -19.00
C GLN A 98 -5.83 -19.68 -19.31
N ILE A 99 -4.60 -19.78 -18.78
CA ILE A 99 -3.80 -21.00 -18.90
C ILE A 99 -4.42 -22.18 -18.14
N PHE A 100 -5.13 -21.93 -17.05
CA PHE A 100 -5.82 -22.97 -16.28
C PHE A 100 -7.12 -23.40 -16.96
N GLU A 101 -7.77 -22.51 -17.70
CA GLU A 101 -8.88 -22.87 -18.61
C GLU A 101 -8.38 -23.80 -19.72
N ALA A 102 -7.26 -23.46 -20.36
CA ALA A 102 -6.64 -24.33 -21.37
C ALA A 102 -6.17 -25.69 -20.80
N ALA A 103 -5.78 -25.73 -19.52
CA ALA A 103 -5.43 -26.97 -18.81
C ALA A 103 -6.66 -27.78 -18.34
N GLY A 104 -7.89 -27.29 -18.55
CA GLY A 104 -9.12 -27.93 -18.11
C GLY A 104 -9.37 -27.86 -16.59
N LEU A 105 -8.68 -26.97 -15.89
CA LEU A 105 -8.85 -26.76 -14.44
C LEU A 105 -9.89 -25.70 -14.12
N TYR A 106 -9.99 -24.66 -14.95
CA TYR A 106 -10.96 -23.58 -14.82
C TYR A 106 -11.94 -23.60 -15.99
N THR A 107 -13.09 -22.97 -15.80
CA THR A 107 -14.08 -22.63 -16.82
C THR A 107 -13.96 -21.16 -17.21
N HIS A 108 -14.58 -20.78 -18.33
CA HIS A 108 -14.62 -19.38 -18.79
C HIS A 108 -15.21 -18.44 -17.73
N ASP A 109 -16.27 -18.89 -17.05
CA ASP A 109 -16.99 -18.11 -16.05
C ASP A 109 -16.15 -17.93 -14.77
N ASP A 110 -15.19 -18.80 -14.49
CA ASP A 110 -14.25 -18.62 -13.37
C ASP A 110 -13.31 -17.42 -13.59
N LEU A 111 -13.14 -16.99 -14.84
CA LEU A 111 -12.20 -15.94 -15.25
C LEU A 111 -12.84 -14.59 -15.49
N ILE A 112 -14.16 -14.55 -15.71
CA ILE A 112 -14.88 -13.34 -16.11
C ILE A 112 -15.72 -12.82 -14.96
N LYS A 113 -15.55 -11.53 -14.66
CA LYS A 113 -16.40 -10.80 -13.72
C LYS A 113 -16.78 -9.43 -14.26
N PRO A 114 -17.91 -8.84 -13.85
CA PRO A 114 -18.21 -7.44 -14.13
C PRO A 114 -17.12 -6.52 -13.57
N ASN A 115 -16.73 -5.48 -14.31
CA ASN A 115 -15.82 -4.46 -13.78
C ASN A 115 -16.41 -3.73 -12.56
N SER A 116 -17.73 -3.58 -12.52
CA SER A 116 -18.47 -2.97 -11.40
C SER A 116 -18.23 -3.66 -10.07
N ASP A 117 -17.91 -4.95 -10.06
CA ASP A 117 -17.65 -5.70 -8.82
C ASP A 117 -16.35 -5.24 -8.13
N PHE A 118 -15.48 -4.51 -8.84
CA PHE A 118 -14.18 -4.06 -8.35
C PHE A 118 -14.04 -2.53 -8.28
N ILE A 119 -15.07 -1.79 -8.68
CA ILE A 119 -15.09 -0.34 -8.71
C ILE A 119 -16.05 0.14 -7.60
N PRO A 120 -15.60 1.00 -6.66
CA PRO A 120 -16.48 1.62 -5.67
C PRO A 120 -17.63 2.39 -6.30
N GLU A 121 -18.77 2.46 -5.62
CA GLU A 121 -20.00 3.09 -6.14
C GLU A 121 -19.86 4.61 -6.40
N ASP A 122 -18.85 5.25 -5.80
CA ASP A 122 -18.57 6.68 -5.89
C ASP A 122 -17.62 7.08 -7.05
N VAL A 123 -17.25 6.15 -7.95
CA VAL A 123 -16.27 6.34 -9.05
C VAL A 123 -16.88 6.18 -10.44
#